data_AF-A0A9E3X1C1-F1
#
_entry.id   AF-A0A9E3X1C1-F1
#
_cell.length_a   1.000
_cell.length_b   1.000
_cell.length_c   1.000
_cell.angle_alpha   90.00
_cell.angle_beta   90.00
_cell.angle_gamma   90.00
#
_symmetry.space_group_name_H-M   'P 1'
#
loop_
_entity.id
_entity.type
_entity.pdbx_description
1 polymer ?
#
loop_
_entity_poly.entity_id
_entity_poly.type
_entity_poly.pdbx_seq_one_letter_code
_entity_poly.pdbx_strand_id
1 'polypeptide(L)'
;VTNSILSPGVYVSPGAVVKDSVVMNDTWIGPGALLDKVVIDKQVVIGAGAVVGVGDESVANEQMPDKLFAGISVVGKNAYIPDRTQIGRNVLINSAREESDYPADRIVGDGKTV
;
A
#
# COMPACT_ATOMS: atom_id res chain seq x y z
N VAL A 1 15.21 -2.38 -3.55
CA VAL A 1 14.70 -1.60 -2.40
C VAL A 1 15.58 -0.37 -2.26
N THR A 2 14.99 0.82 -2.16
CA THR A 2 15.73 2.09 -2.16
C THR A 2 15.10 3.05 -1.16
N ASN A 3 15.91 3.74 -0.35
CA ASN A 3 15.46 4.73 0.64
C ASN A 3 14.24 4.26 1.46
N SER A 4 14.29 3.02 1.95
CA SER A 4 13.14 2.40 2.62
C SER A 4 13.60 1.66 3.88
N ILE A 5 12.72 1.61 4.87
CA ILE A 5 12.93 0.87 6.12
C ILE A 5 12.11 -0.42 6.05
N LEU A 6 12.77 -1.57 6.18
CA LEU A 6 12.11 -2.86 6.26
C LEU A 6 12.35 -3.47 7.64
N SER A 7 11.27 -3.82 8.32
CA SER A 7 11.33 -4.49 9.62
C SER A 7 11.65 -5.98 9.49
N PRO A 8 12.08 -6.66 10.57
CA PRO A 8 12.31 -8.10 10.55
C PRO A 8 11.10 -8.90 10.06
N GLY A 9 11.34 -9.96 9.29
CA GLY A 9 10.31 -10.83 8.73
C GLY A 9 9.70 -10.34 7.41
N VAL A 10 10.01 -9.11 6.98
CA VAL A 10 9.59 -8.63 5.66
C VAL A 10 10.27 -9.43 4.56
N TYR A 11 9.46 -9.95 3.62
CA TYR A 11 9.94 -10.64 2.44
C TYR A 11 9.61 -9.85 1.18
N VAL A 12 10.64 -9.52 0.40
CA VAL A 12 10.50 -8.82 -0.88
C VAL A 12 10.75 -9.80 -2.02
N SER A 13 9.70 -10.16 -2.75
CA SER A 13 9.80 -11.11 -3.86
C SER A 13 10.60 -10.54 -5.05
N PRO A 14 11.15 -11.41 -5.92
CA PRO A 14 11.85 -10.98 -7.13
C PRO A 14 11.01 -10.03 -8.00
N GLY A 15 11.67 -9.01 -8.55
CA GLY A 15 11.02 -7.99 -9.40
C GLY A 15 10.21 -6.95 -8.63
N ALA A 16 9.95 -7.13 -7.33
CA ALA A 16 9.28 -6.11 -6.54
C ALA A 16 10.19 -4.90 -6.31
N VAL A 17 9.60 -3.71 -6.38
CA VAL A 17 10.25 -2.42 -6.15
C VAL A 17 9.61 -1.78 -4.92
N VAL A 18 10.46 -1.41 -3.96
CA VAL A 18 10.04 -0.68 -2.75
C VAL A 18 10.91 0.56 -2.63
N LYS A 19 10.28 1.72 -2.65
CA LYS A 19 10.94 3.03 -2.70
C LYS A 19 10.30 4.01 -1.71
N ASP A 20 11.12 4.78 -1.01
CA ASP A 20 10.66 5.86 -0.11
C ASP A 20 9.62 5.40 0.94
N SER A 21 9.72 4.15 1.40
CA SER A 21 8.63 3.47 2.13
C SER A 21 9.07 2.89 3.47
N VAL A 22 8.11 2.69 4.37
CA VAL A 22 8.31 1.99 5.65
C VAL A 22 7.44 0.75 5.65
N VAL A 23 8.04 -0.43 5.87
CA VAL A 23 7.35 -1.71 5.90
C VAL A 23 7.60 -2.39 7.25
N MET A 24 6.53 -2.64 7.98
CA MET A 24 6.58 -3.29 9.29
C MET A 24 6.57 -4.82 9.18
N ASN A 25 6.78 -5.48 10.33
CA ASN A 25 7.11 -6.89 10.45
C ASN A 25 6.20 -7.84 9.68
N ASP A 26 6.80 -8.96 9.25
CA ASP A 26 6.09 -10.12 8.68
C ASP A 26 5.21 -9.78 7.47
N THR A 27 5.56 -8.72 6.74
CA THR A 27 4.88 -8.34 5.50
C THR A 27 5.46 -9.13 4.33
N TRP A 28 4.59 -9.72 3.51
CA TRP A 28 4.98 -10.34 2.25
C TRP A 28 4.68 -9.40 1.08
N ILE A 29 5.70 -9.12 0.27
CA ILE A 29 5.58 -8.28 -0.93
C ILE A 29 5.71 -9.17 -2.16
N GLY A 30 4.64 -9.27 -2.94
CA GLY A 30 4.52 -10.16 -4.07
C GLY A 30 5.42 -9.79 -5.26
N PRO A 31 5.69 -10.76 -6.17
CA PRO A 31 6.57 -10.55 -7.32
C PRO A 31 6.10 -9.38 -8.20
N GLY A 32 7.02 -8.54 -8.63
CA GLY A 32 6.71 -7.40 -9.50
C GLY A 32 5.87 -6.29 -8.88
N ALA A 33 5.54 -6.34 -7.58
CA ALA A 33 4.81 -5.28 -6.92
C ALA A 33 5.63 -3.98 -6.86
N LEU A 34 4.97 -2.83 -6.97
CA LEU A 34 5.58 -1.50 -6.99
C LEU A 34 5.03 -0.67 -5.83
N LEU A 35 5.90 -0.26 -4.91
CA LEU A 35 5.56 0.53 -3.73
C LEU A 35 6.37 1.83 -3.72
N ASP A 36 5.70 2.97 -3.65
CA ASP A 36 6.34 4.30 -3.56
C ASP A 36 5.64 5.20 -2.52
N LYS A 37 6.40 5.76 -1.57
CA LYS A 37 5.88 6.50 -0.40
C LYS A 37 4.70 5.81 0.30
N VAL A 38 4.91 4.58 0.75
CA VAL A 38 3.90 3.85 1.53
C VAL A 38 4.37 3.54 2.94
N VAL A 39 3.42 3.52 3.89
CA VAL A 39 3.62 2.98 5.23
C VAL A 39 2.75 1.74 5.37
N ILE A 40 3.39 0.60 5.53
CA ILE A 40 2.73 -0.69 5.65
C ILE A 40 2.94 -1.19 7.08
N ASP A 41 1.85 -1.42 7.81
CA ASP A 41 1.86 -2.03 9.14
C ASP A 41 2.18 -3.54 9.05
N LYS A 42 2.02 -4.28 10.14
CA LYS A 42 2.50 -5.66 10.28
C LYS A 42 1.57 -6.67 9.61
N GLN A 43 2.15 -7.81 9.23
CA GLN A 43 1.42 -8.99 8.75
C GLN A 43 0.55 -8.68 7.50
N VAL A 44 1.02 -7.75 6.67
CA VAL A 44 0.33 -7.38 5.43
C VAL A 44 0.79 -8.29 4.29
N VAL A 45 -0.12 -8.58 3.37
CA VAL A 45 0.18 -9.32 2.14
C VAL A 45 -0.10 -8.40 0.95
N ILE A 46 0.93 -8.09 0.17
CA ILE A 46 0.83 -7.33 -1.07
C ILE A 46 0.85 -8.31 -2.25
N GLY A 47 -0.23 -8.36 -3.02
CA GLY A 47 -0.37 -9.24 -4.18
C GLY A 47 0.65 -8.99 -5.29
N ALA A 48 0.80 -9.98 -6.17
CA ALA A 48 1.72 -9.91 -7.30
C ALA A 48 1.32 -8.78 -8.27
N GLY A 49 2.31 -7.99 -8.68
CA GLY A 49 2.12 -6.85 -9.59
C GLY A 49 1.22 -5.73 -9.05
N ALA A 50 0.88 -5.72 -7.76
CA ALA A 50 0.15 -4.62 -7.16
C ALA A 50 0.98 -3.33 -7.20
N VAL A 51 0.32 -2.19 -7.40
CA VAL A 51 0.94 -0.86 -7.43
C VAL A 51 0.31 -0.03 -6.32
N VAL A 52 1.13 0.49 -5.40
CA VAL A 52 0.64 1.22 -4.23
C VAL A 52 1.43 2.51 -4.06
N GLY A 53 0.69 3.61 -3.87
CA GLY A 53 1.27 4.93 -3.67
C GLY A 53 1.73 5.57 -4.97
N VAL A 54 0.99 5.39 -6.07
CA VAL A 54 1.24 6.09 -7.35
C VAL A 54 -0.04 6.79 -7.78
N GLY A 55 0.04 8.08 -8.11
CA GLY A 55 -1.12 8.91 -8.42
C GLY A 55 -0.86 10.38 -8.10
N ASP A 56 -1.93 11.16 -7.97
CA ASP A 56 -1.89 12.59 -7.67
C ASP A 56 -1.75 12.84 -6.16
N GLU A 57 -0.59 13.35 -5.74
CA GLU A 57 -0.33 13.65 -4.33
C GLU A 57 -1.12 14.86 -3.80
N SER A 58 -1.72 15.69 -4.68
CA SER A 58 -2.52 16.86 -4.29
C SER A 58 -3.93 16.51 -3.82
N VAL A 59 -4.43 15.30 -4.11
CA VAL A 59 -5.74 14.83 -3.68
C VAL A 59 -5.65 14.33 -2.24
N ALA A 60 -6.11 15.13 -1.29
CA ALA A 60 -6.19 14.74 0.12
C ALA A 60 -7.21 13.62 0.34
N ASN A 61 -7.03 12.87 1.43
CA ASN A 61 -7.96 11.82 1.82
C ASN A 61 -9.35 12.38 2.16
N GLU A 62 -10.42 11.72 1.70
CA GLU A 62 -11.79 12.20 1.88
C GLU A 62 -12.30 12.08 3.32
N GLN A 63 -11.79 11.10 4.09
CA GLN A 63 -12.20 10.84 5.46
C GLN A 63 -11.24 11.47 6.48
N MET A 64 -9.97 11.66 6.11
CA MET A 64 -8.91 12.19 6.96
C MET A 64 -8.07 13.28 6.26
N PRO A 65 -8.69 14.35 5.75
CA PRO A 65 -8.01 15.35 4.91
C PRO A 65 -6.87 16.07 5.65
N ASP A 66 -6.99 16.26 6.97
CA ASP A 66 -5.97 16.92 7.79
C ASP A 66 -4.80 16.00 8.20
N LYS A 67 -4.84 14.71 7.82
CA LYS A 67 -3.82 13.72 8.22
C LYS A 67 -3.15 13.05 7.02
N LEU A 68 -3.90 12.78 5.96
CA LEU A 68 -3.43 12.09 4.76
C LEU A 68 -3.56 13.02 3.56
N PHE A 69 -2.57 13.90 3.40
CA PHE A 69 -2.50 14.90 2.32
C PHE A 69 -1.09 15.06 1.74
N ALA A 70 -0.10 14.34 2.27
CA ALA A 70 1.32 14.54 1.94
C ALA A 70 1.87 13.55 0.89
N GLY A 71 0.98 12.89 0.15
CA GLY A 71 1.30 11.89 -0.86
C GLY A 71 1.64 10.51 -0.30
N ILE A 72 1.37 10.25 0.98
CA ILE A 72 1.68 8.97 1.64
C ILE A 72 0.43 8.10 1.72
N SER A 73 0.55 6.84 1.28
CA SER A 73 -0.53 5.86 1.43
C SER A 73 -0.21 4.88 2.56
N VAL A 74 -1.23 4.53 3.34
CA VAL A 74 -1.09 3.75 4.57
C VAL A 74 -1.88 2.45 4.46
N VAL A 75 -1.24 1.34 4.81
CA VAL A 75 -1.86 0.02 4.82
C VAL A 75 -1.87 -0.54 6.25
N GLY A 76 -3.06 -0.75 6.78
CA GLY A 76 -3.27 -1.26 8.13
C GLY A 76 -2.92 -2.73 8.31
N LYS A 77 -2.68 -3.13 9.56
CA LYS A 77 -2.28 -4.49 9.92
C LYS A 77 -3.21 -5.57 9.35
N ASN A 78 -2.66 -6.73 9.02
CA ASN A 78 -3.40 -7.89 8.51
C ASN A 78 -4.21 -7.63 7.22
N ALA A 79 -3.98 -6.52 6.52
CA ALA A 79 -4.63 -6.30 5.24
C ALA A 79 -4.03 -7.19 4.14
N TYR A 80 -4.89 -7.67 3.23
CA TYR A 80 -4.52 -8.33 2.00
C TYR A 80 -4.84 -7.43 0.81
N ILE A 81 -3.82 -6.97 0.11
CA ILE A 81 -3.97 -6.26 -1.18
C ILE A 81 -3.95 -7.29 -2.30
N PRO A 82 -5.03 -7.44 -3.10
CA PRO A 82 -5.09 -8.44 -4.17
C PRO A 82 -4.08 -8.21 -5.28
N ASP A 83 -3.82 -9.24 -6.08
CA ASP A 83 -2.96 -9.16 -7.25
C ASP A 83 -3.38 -8.06 -8.22
N ARG A 84 -2.40 -7.34 -8.77
CA ARG A 84 -2.58 -6.28 -9.77
C ARG A 84 -3.50 -5.14 -9.33
N THR A 85 -3.77 -5.01 -8.03
CA THR A 85 -4.52 -3.88 -7.48
C THR A 85 -3.72 -2.59 -7.65
N GLN A 86 -4.41 -1.52 -8.02
CA GLN A 86 -3.84 -0.18 -8.16
C GLN A 86 -4.37 0.72 -7.05
N ILE A 87 -3.47 1.23 -6.21
CA ILE A 87 -3.78 2.08 -5.07
C ILE A 87 -3.05 3.41 -5.23
N GLY A 88 -3.84 4.49 -5.21
CA GLY A 88 -3.38 5.87 -5.31
C GLY A 88 -2.53 6.37 -4.14
N ARG A 89 -2.32 7.68 -4.12
CA ARG A 89 -1.71 8.49 -3.06
C ARG A 89 -2.74 8.88 -2.01
N ASN A 90 -2.29 9.17 -0.78
CA ASN A 90 -3.16 9.60 0.33
C ASN A 90 -4.29 8.60 0.64
N VAL A 91 -4.09 7.32 0.28
CA VAL A 91 -5.07 6.26 0.53
C VAL A 91 -4.85 5.66 1.92
N LEU A 92 -5.95 5.35 2.60
CA LEU A 92 -5.93 4.48 3.78
C LEU A 92 -6.58 3.14 3.45
N ILE A 93 -5.80 2.06 3.51
CA ILE A 93 -6.35 0.71 3.58
C ILE A 93 -6.45 0.36 5.07
N ASN A 94 -7.67 0.13 5.56
CA ASN A 94 -7.87 -0.21 6.96
C ASN A 94 -7.27 -1.59 7.30
N SER A 95 -7.22 -1.89 8.60
CA SER A 95 -6.79 -3.20 9.05
C SER A 95 -7.73 -4.30 8.57
N ALA A 96 -7.19 -5.51 8.40
CA ALA A 96 -7.93 -6.73 8.10
C ALA A 96 -8.85 -6.62 6.87
N ARG A 97 -8.42 -5.90 5.83
CA ARG A 97 -9.10 -5.92 4.53
C ARG A 97 -8.80 -7.20 3.78
N GLU A 98 -9.83 -7.75 3.15
CA GLU A 98 -9.77 -8.92 2.27
C GLU A 98 -10.14 -8.52 0.84
N GLU A 99 -10.03 -9.44 -0.11
CA GLU A 99 -10.26 -9.14 -1.53
C GLU A 99 -11.66 -8.57 -1.81
N SER A 100 -12.68 -9.00 -1.06
CA SER A 100 -14.06 -8.52 -1.21
C SER A 100 -14.27 -7.07 -0.80
N ASP A 101 -13.34 -6.47 -0.05
CA ASP A 101 -13.42 -5.06 0.36
C ASP A 101 -13.00 -4.09 -0.76
N TYR A 102 -12.28 -4.59 -1.78
CA TYR A 102 -11.79 -3.77 -2.88
C TYR A 102 -12.85 -3.61 -3.98
N PRO A 103 -12.83 -2.51 -4.73
CA PRO A 103 -13.63 -2.37 -5.95
C PRO A 103 -13.40 -3.53 -6.92
N ALA A 104 -14.43 -3.88 -7.69
CA ALA A 104 -14.38 -5.00 -8.64
C ALA A 104 -13.29 -4.85 -9.71
N ASP A 105 -12.94 -3.62 -10.07
CA ASP A 105 -11.84 -3.30 -11.01
C ASP A 105 -10.46 -3.23 -10.34
N ARG A 106 -10.40 -3.37 -9.00
CA ARG A 106 -9.21 -3.28 -8.15
C ARG A 106 -8.48 -1.94 -8.25
N ILE A 107 -9.22 -0.87 -8.55
CA ILE A 107 -8.69 0.49 -8.62
C ILE A 107 -9.20 1.29 -7.42
N VAL A 108 -8.28 1.64 -6.51
CA VAL A 108 -8.53 2.54 -5.39
C VAL A 108 -7.89 3.88 -5.72
N GLY A 109 -8.73 4.85 -6.08
CA GLY A 109 -8.29 6.19 -6.46
C GLY A 109 -7.61 6.96 -5.32
N ASP A 110 -6.93 8.05 -5.68
CA ASP A 110 -6.27 8.92 -4.72
C ASP A 110 -7.24 9.44 -3.64
N GLY A 111 -6.75 9.57 -2.42
CA GLY A 111 -7.53 10.09 -1.29
C GLY A 111 -8.66 9.19 -0.80
N LYS A 112 -8.76 7.94 -1.26
CA LYS A 112 -9.80 7.00 -0.81
C LYS A 112 -9.45 6.26 0.47
N THR A 113 -10.47 5.66 1.07
CA THR A 113 -10.33 4.75 2.20
C THR A 113 -11.07 3.46 1.91
N VAL A 114 -10.42 2.32 2.18
CA VAL A 114 -10.97 0.96 2.02
C VAL A 114 -11.07 0.30 3.39
#